data_AF-A0A495JLQ2-F1
#
_entry.id   AF-A0A495JLQ2-F1
#
_cell.length_a   1.000
_cell.length_b   1.000
_cell.length_c   1.000
_cell.angle_alpha   90.00
_cell.angle_beta   90.00
_cell.angle_gamma   90.00
#
_symmetry.space_group_name_H-M   'P 1'
#
loop_
_entity.id
_entity.type
_entity.pdbx_description
1 polymer ?
#
loop_
_entity_poly.entity_id
_entity_poly.type
_entity_poly.pdbx_seq_one_letter_code
_entity_poly.pdbx_strand_id
1 'polypeptide(L)'
;MGYVGSYTWQLRQLVGSRLLLMPGAQVVLLDSADHVLFQRRRDSGLWEIPAGAAEPGGSFVGTAIDEVREETGLMIDSSDLAAFGCVGAA
;
A
#
# COMPACT_ATOMS: atom_id res chain seq x y z
N MET A 1 6.40 2.33 7.19
CA MET A 1 7.66 3.02 6.83
C MET A 1 7.39 4.52 6.83
N GLY A 2 8.32 5.34 7.35
CA GLY A 2 8.13 6.80 7.31
C GLY A 2 8.26 7.33 5.88
N TYR A 3 7.41 8.29 5.48
CA TYR A 3 7.51 8.91 4.15
C TYR A 3 8.90 9.50 3.89
N VAL A 4 9.49 10.19 4.87
CA VAL A 4 10.84 10.77 4.76
C VAL A 4 11.90 9.66 4.65
N GLY A 5 12.67 9.69 3.57
CA GLY A 5 13.72 8.70 3.28
C GLY A 5 13.30 7.58 2.33
N SER A 6 11.99 7.36 2.13
CA SER A 6 11.45 6.42 1.13
C SER A 6 11.93 6.75 -0.29
N TYR A 7 11.89 5.78 -1.20
CA TYR A 7 12.24 6.02 -2.59
C TYR A 7 11.37 7.10 -3.24
N THR A 8 10.07 7.08 -2.95
CA THR A 8 9.12 8.11 -3.43
C THR A 8 9.52 9.51 -2.95
N TRP A 9 9.94 9.64 -1.69
CA TRP A 9 10.41 10.91 -1.14
C TRP A 9 11.68 11.39 -1.82
N GLN A 10 12.63 10.50 -2.10
CA GLN A 10 13.86 10.81 -2.83
C GLN A 10 13.56 11.29 -4.25
N LEU A 11 12.66 10.60 -4.97
CA LEU A 11 12.22 11.05 -6.30
C LEU A 11 11.58 12.44 -6.25
N ARG A 12 10.77 12.73 -5.23
CA ARG A 12 10.14 14.05 -5.06
C ARG A 12 11.17 15.17 -4.87
N GLN A 13 12.32 14.90 -4.25
CA GLN A 13 13.40 15.89 -4.15
C GLN A 13 14.01 16.22 -5.52
N LEU A 14 14.00 15.27 -6.46
CA LEU A 14 14.61 15.43 -7.79
C LEU A 14 13.64 16.01 -8.83
N VAL A 15 12.37 15.59 -8.82
CA VAL A 15 11.41 15.93 -9.87
C VAL A 15 10.32 16.93 -9.43
N GLY A 16 10.26 17.29 -8.15
CA GLY A 16 9.25 18.17 -7.59
C GLY A 16 7.83 17.60 -7.74
N SER A 17 6.89 18.44 -8.18
CA SER A 17 5.47 18.11 -8.33
C SER A 17 5.11 17.44 -9.66
N ARG A 18 6.09 17.14 -10.53
CA ARG A 18 5.84 16.45 -11.81
C ARG A 18 5.14 15.11 -11.58
N LEU A 19 4.30 14.69 -12.52
CA LEU A 19 3.64 13.40 -12.45
C LEU A 19 4.68 12.28 -12.29
N LEU A 20 4.44 11.37 -11.35
CA LEU A 20 5.25 10.18 -11.10
C LEU A 20 4.37 8.95 -11.27
N LEU A 21 4.81 8.02 -12.11
CA LEU A 21 4.25 6.68 -12.16
C LEU A 21 4.86 5.89 -11.01
N MET A 22 4.02 5.50 -10.05
CA MET A 22 4.45 4.81 -8.85
C MET A 22 3.83 3.42 -8.79
N PRO A 23 4.63 2.34 -8.82
CA PRO A 23 4.13 1.01 -8.50
C PRO A 23 3.78 0.94 -7.00
N GLY A 24 2.78 0.14 -6.68
CA GLY A 24 2.36 -0.09 -5.30
C GLY A 24 1.45 -1.30 -5.20
N ALA A 25 1.04 -1.60 -3.98
CA ALA A 25 0.07 -2.64 -3.68
C ALA A 25 -1.09 -2.06 -2.85
N GLN A 26 -2.28 -2.63 -3.04
CA GLN A 26 -3.47 -2.38 -2.23
C GLN A 26 -4.03 -3.73 -1.81
N VAL A 27 -4.44 -3.85 -0.54
CA VAL A 27 -4.88 -5.13 0.02
C VAL A 27 -6.30 -5.00 0.54
N VAL A 28 -7.19 -5.85 0.04
CA VAL A 28 -8.53 -6.05 0.60
C VAL A 28 -8.46 -7.22 1.56
N LEU A 29 -8.62 -6.95 2.85
CA LEU A 29 -8.68 -7.99 3.89
C LEU A 29 -10.13 -8.31 4.19
N LEU A 30 -10.46 -9.60 4.14
CA LEU A 30 -11.77 -10.14 4.45
C LEU A 30 -11.70 -10.94 5.74
N ASP A 31 -12.69 -10.78 6.63
CA ASP A 31 -12.91 -11.69 7.74
C ASP A 31 -13.68 -12.96 7.30
N SER A 32 -13.96 -13.88 8.24
CA SER A 32 -14.72 -15.09 7.94
C SER A 32 -16.18 -14.86 7.53
N ALA A 33 -16.68 -13.63 7.64
CA ALA A 33 -18.03 -13.22 7.29
C ALA A 33 -18.05 -12.28 6.06
N ASP A 34 -16.96 -12.24 5.29
CA ASP A 34 -16.77 -11.41 4.09
C ASP A 34 -16.86 -9.89 4.35
N HIS A 35 -16.61 -9.44 5.58
CA HIS A 35 -16.48 -8.00 5.85
C HIS A 35 -15.09 -7.51 5.45
N VAL A 36 -15.03 -6.32 4.85
CA VAL A 36 -13.78 -5.67 4.46
C VAL A 36 -13.23 -4.79 5.57
N LEU A 37 -11.96 -4.97 5.90
CA LEU A 37 -11.24 -4.03 6.77
C LEU A 37 -10.93 -2.73 6.02
N PHE A 38 -11.39 -1.62 6.59
CA PHE A 38 -10.96 -0.28 6.20
C PHE A 38 -10.26 0.41 7.38
N GLN A 39 -9.30 1.26 7.07
CA GLN A 39 -8.69 2.19 8.01
C GLN A 39 -9.18 3.61 7.77
N ARG A 40 -9.36 4.36 8.85
CA ARG A 40 -9.73 5.77 8.77
C ARG A 40 -8.52 6.64 9.06
N ARG A 41 -8.06 7.35 8.04
CA ARG A 41 -6.91 8.25 8.16
C ARG A 41 -7.16 9.35 9.18
N ARG A 42 -6.17 9.60 10.03
CA ARG A 42 -6.25 10.66 11.06
C ARG A 42 -6.18 12.07 10.46
N ASP A 43 -5.45 12.24 9.36
CA ASP A 43 -5.19 13.54 8.73
C ASP A 43 -6.36 14.01 7.85
N SER A 44 -6.90 13.13 7.01
CA SER A 44 -7.97 13.44 6.06
C SER A 44 -9.35 13.02 6.53
N GLY A 45 -9.43 12.08 7.49
CA GLY A 45 -10.69 11.49 7.94
C GLY A 45 -11.33 10.53 6.94
N LEU A 46 -10.70 10.28 5.80
CA LEU A 46 -11.16 9.37 4.76
C LEU A 46 -10.93 7.91 5.14
N TRP A 47 -11.78 7.03 4.63
CA TRP A 47 -11.63 5.58 4.73
C TRP A 47 -10.85 5.06 3.53
N GLU A 48 -9.86 4.21 3.80
CA GLU A 48 -9.04 3.56 2.78
C GLU A 48 -8.77 2.11 3.15
N ILE A 49 -8.38 1.32 2.15
CA ILE A 49 -7.83 -0.02 2.38
C ILE A 49 -6.31 0.10 2.61
N PRO A 50 -5.68 -0.89 3.27
CA PRO A 50 -4.23 -0.90 3.43
C PRO A 50 -3.51 -0.84 2.08
N ALA A 51 -2.57 0.08 1.95
CA ALA A 51 -1.97 0.39 0.66
C ALA A 51 -0.66 1.16 0.78
N GLY A 52 0.27 0.89 -0.14
CA GLY A 52 1.48 1.70 -0.20
C GLY A 52 2.35 1.47 -1.43
N ALA A 53 3.38 2.30 -1.53
CA ALA A 53 4.28 2.34 -2.66
C ALA A 53 5.34 1.24 -2.56
N ALA A 54 5.66 0.61 -3.68
CA ALA A 54 6.73 -0.38 -3.70
C ALA A 54 8.11 0.30 -3.58
N GLU A 55 8.99 -0.30 -2.77
CA GLU A 55 10.39 0.10 -2.67
C GLU A 55 11.25 -0.62 -3.74
N PRO A 56 12.35 0.00 -4.21
CA PRO A 56 13.22 -0.59 -5.23
C PRO A 56 13.73 -1.98 -4.86
N GLY A 57 13.62 -2.93 -5.79
CA GLY A 57 14.02 -4.33 -5.59
C GLY A 57 13.00 -5.18 -4.83
N GLY A 58 11.91 -4.58 -4.33
CA GLY A 58 10.79 -5.29 -3.72
C GLY A 58 9.86 -5.96 -4.73
N SER A 59 8.98 -6.83 -4.23
CA SER A 59 7.89 -7.44 -5.01
C SER A 59 6.54 -6.89 -4.55
N PHE A 60 5.52 -6.91 -5.42
CA PHE A 60 4.17 -6.48 -5.04
C PHE A 60 3.59 -7.27 -3.86
N VAL A 61 3.91 -8.57 -3.76
CA VAL A 61 3.52 -9.42 -2.63
C VAL A 61 4.22 -8.97 -1.35
N GLY A 62 5.52 -8.69 -1.42
CA GLY A 62 6.28 -8.16 -0.28
C GLY A 62 5.72 -6.81 0.19
N THR A 63 5.47 -5.90 -0.74
CA THR A 63 4.83 -4.60 -0.44
C THR A 63 3.47 -4.79 0.22
N ALA A 64 2.61 -5.68 -0.29
CA ALA A 64 1.31 -5.96 0.32
C ALA A 64 1.43 -6.45 1.78
N ILE A 65 2.36 -7.36 2.06
CA ILE A 65 2.59 -7.90 3.41
C ILE A 65 3.12 -6.82 4.35
N ASP A 66 4.10 -6.04 3.92
CA ASP A 66 4.68 -4.98 4.74
C ASP A 66 3.65 -3.89 5.07
N GLU A 67 2.86 -3.43 4.09
CA GLU A 67 1.84 -2.39 4.32
C GLU A 67 0.72 -2.87 5.24
N VAL A 68 0.22 -4.11 5.07
CA VAL A 68 -0.76 -4.69 6.00
C VAL A 68 -0.23 -4.71 7.42
N ARG A 69 1.01 -5.15 7.62
CA ARG A 69 1.63 -5.19 8.95
C ARG A 69 1.79 -3.78 9.53
N GLU A 70 2.29 -2.84 8.74
CA GLU A 70 2.59 -1.50 9.22
C GLU A 70 1.35 -0.69 9.58
N GLU A 71 0.28 -0.81 8.79
CA GLU A 71 -0.92 0.00 8.92
C GLU A 71 -1.97 -0.63 9.85
N THR A 72 -2.03 -1.95 9.90
CA THR A 72 -3.05 -2.68 10.68
C THR A 72 -2.49 -3.48 11.86
N GLY A 73 -1.18 -3.77 11.86
CA GLY A 73 -0.55 -4.67 12.83
C GLY A 73 -0.80 -6.16 12.59
N LEU A 74 -1.57 -6.53 11.54
CA LEU A 74 -1.84 -7.92 11.18
C LEU A 74 -0.64 -8.58 10.51
N MET A 75 -0.44 -9.85 10.78
CA MET A 75 0.59 -10.68 10.15
C MET A 75 -0.08 -11.61 9.15
N ILE A 76 0.36 -11.57 7.89
CA ILE A 76 -0.11 -12.42 6.80
C ILE A 76 1.08 -13.01 6.05
N ASP A 77 0.86 -14.15 5.40
CA ASP A 77 1.84 -14.81 4.55
C ASP A 77 1.49 -14.65 3.07
N SER A 78 2.49 -14.88 2.21
CA SER A 78 2.27 -14.84 0.75
C SER A 78 1.20 -15.81 0.25
N SER A 79 0.93 -16.90 0.99
CA SER A 79 -0.12 -17.87 0.68
C SER A 79 -1.54 -17.35 0.94
N ASP A 80 -1.67 -16.30 1.76
CA ASP A 80 -2.97 -15.69 2.09
C ASP A 80 -3.41 -14.69 1.00
N LEU A 81 -2.51 -14.35 0.08
CA LEU A 81 -2.73 -13.33 -0.94
C LEU A 81 -3.10 -13.94 -2.28
N ALA A 82 -4.15 -13.39 -2.88
CA ALA A 82 -4.53 -13.65 -4.27
C ALA A 82 -4.63 -12.35 -5.05
N ALA A 83 -3.97 -12.29 -6.22
CA ALA A 83 -4.06 -11.15 -7.11
C ALA A 83 -5.47 -11.10 -7.74
N PHE A 84 -6.17 -9.97 -7.57
CA PHE A 84 -7.55 -9.82 -8.07
C PHE A 84 -7.72 -8.70 -9.11
N GLY A 85 -6.74 -7.80 -9.27
CA GLY A 85 -6.83 -6.72 -10.24
C GLY A 85 -5.60 -5.81 -10.31
N CYS A 86 -5.63 -4.90 -11.28
CA CYS A 86 -4.68 -3.81 -11.45
C CYS A 86 -5.48 -2.53 -11.73
N VAL A 87 -5.19 -1.46 -11.00
CA VAL A 87 -5.86 -0.17 -11.17
C VAL A 87 -4.86 0.81 -11.78
N GLY A 88 -5.12 1.22 -13.03
CA GLY A 88 -4.44 2.33 -13.68
C GLY A 88 -5.28 3.60 -13.60
N ALA A 89 -4.67 4.76 -13.80
CA ALA A 89 -5.44 5.98 -14.07
C ALA A 89 -6.21 5.77 -15.38
N ALA A 90 -7.54 5.90 -15.31
CA ALA A 90 -8.41 5.92 -16.49
C ALA A 90 -8.21 7.21 -17.31
#